data_AF-A0A2X3IHC0-F1
#
_entry.id   AF-A0A2X3IHC0-F1
#
_cell.length_a   1.000
_cell.length_b   1.000
_cell.length_c   1.000
_cell.angle_alpha   90.00
_cell.angle_beta   90.00
_cell.angle_gamma   90.00
#
_symmetry.space_group_name_H-M   'P 1'
#
loop_
_entity.id
_entity.type
_entity.pdbx_description
1 polymer ?
#
loop_
_entity_poly.entity_id
_entity_poly.type
_entity_poly.pdbx_seq_one_letter_code
_entity_poly.pdbx_strand_id
1 'polypeptide(L)'
;MGLFSKLFGDKGNSDTGTIEIVAPLSGEIVNIEDVPDVVFAEKIVGDGIAIKPTGNKMVAPVDGTIGKIFETNHAFSIESDSGIELFRSLWYRHR
;
A
#
# COMPACT_ATOMS: atom_id res chain seq x y z
N MET A 1 -0.58 5.89 -34.11
CA MET A 1 -0.34 6.30 -32.71
C MET A 1 -1.60 7.02 -32.23
N GLY A 2 -2.34 6.53 -31.23
CA GLY A 2 -3.52 7.29 -30.76
C GLY A 2 -4.62 6.54 -30.01
N LEU A 3 -4.53 5.22 -29.82
CA LEU A 3 -5.53 4.44 -29.07
C LEU A 3 -5.09 4.04 -27.65
N PHE A 4 -3.79 4.00 -27.37
CA PHE A 4 -3.26 3.64 -26.04
C PHE A 4 -3.31 4.80 -25.02
N SER A 5 -3.27 6.05 -25.48
CA SER A 5 -3.28 7.24 -24.60
C SER A 5 -4.62 7.47 -23.88
N LYS A 6 -5.68 6.77 -24.30
CA LYS A 6 -7.02 6.88 -23.69
C LYS A 6 -7.33 5.75 -22.69
N LEU A 7 -6.49 4.72 -22.65
CA LEU A 7 -6.49 3.65 -21.66
C LEU A 7 -5.64 4.00 -20.45
N PHE A 8 -4.55 4.75 -20.67
CA PHE A 8 -3.79 5.38 -19.60
C PHE A 8 -4.34 6.80 -19.39
N GLY A 9 -5.50 6.82 -18.74
CA GLY A 9 -6.20 8.05 -18.37
C GLY A 9 -5.26 9.06 -17.73
N ASP A 10 -5.30 10.25 -18.31
CA ASP A 10 -5.28 11.55 -17.65
C ASP A 10 -4.65 11.57 -16.25
N LYS A 11 -3.35 11.91 -16.20
CA LYS A 11 -2.75 12.44 -14.98
C LYS A 11 -3.41 13.79 -14.70
N GLY A 12 -4.53 13.73 -13.99
CA GLY A 12 -5.15 14.89 -13.36
C GLY A 12 -4.14 15.49 -12.41
N ASN A 13 -3.53 16.60 -12.82
CA ASN A 13 -2.79 17.45 -11.92
C ASN A 13 -3.81 18.14 -10.99
N SER A 14 -4.07 17.54 -9.84
CA SER A 14 -4.75 18.21 -8.73
C SER A 14 -3.71 18.63 -7.70
N ASP A 15 -3.13 19.80 -7.92
CA ASP A 15 -2.43 20.61 -6.92
C ASP A 15 -3.37 20.95 -5.75
N THR A 16 -3.49 19.98 -4.85
CA THR A 16 -3.89 20.10 -3.44
C THR A 16 -3.00 19.08 -2.75
N GLY A 17 -2.49 19.32 -1.54
CA GLY A 17 -1.51 18.46 -0.86
C GLY A 17 -2.02 17.06 -0.47
N THR A 18 -2.59 16.34 -1.42
CA THR A 18 -3.23 15.04 -1.34
C THR A 18 -2.27 14.04 -1.95
N ILE A 19 -1.80 13.11 -1.13
CA ILE A 19 -0.85 12.09 -1.58
C ILE A 19 -1.67 10.86 -1.95
N GLU A 20 -1.65 10.51 -3.23
CA GLU A 20 -2.33 9.30 -3.71
C GLU A 20 -1.50 8.07 -3.35
N ILE A 21 -2.09 7.20 -2.54
CA ILE A 21 -1.50 5.90 -2.20
C ILE A 21 -2.12 4.85 -3.12
N VAL A 22 -1.30 4.28 -4.00
CA VAL A 22 -1.72 3.24 -4.93
C VAL A 22 -1.74 1.89 -4.22
N ALA A 23 -2.65 1.01 -4.60
CA ALA A 23 -2.75 -0.33 -4.02
C ALA A 23 -1.44 -1.12 -4.27
N PRO A 24 -0.71 -1.53 -3.21
CA PRO A 24 0.56 -2.26 -3.35
C PRO A 24 0.37 -3.71 -3.82
N LEU A 25 -0.88 -4.18 -3.86
CA LEU A 25 -1.24 -5.53 -4.26
C LEU A 25 -2.71 -5.58 -4.70
N SER A 26 -3.01 -6.40 -5.71
CA SER A 26 -4.39 -6.66 -6.14
C SER A 26 -5.13 -7.50 -5.11
N GLY A 27 -6.31 -7.04 -4.71
CA GLY A 27 -7.09 -7.70 -3.68
C GLY A 27 -8.39 -6.97 -3.35
N GLU A 28 -9.04 -7.45 -2.31
CA GLU A 28 -10.23 -6.85 -1.72
C GLU A 28 -9.81 -5.98 -0.54
N ILE A 29 -10.28 -4.73 -0.49
CA ILE A 29 -10.03 -3.84 0.64
C ILE A 29 -10.90 -4.29 1.81
N VAL A 30 -10.29 -4.44 2.98
CA VAL A 30 -10.95 -4.75 4.25
C VAL A 30 -10.54 -3.71 5.29
N ASN A 31 -11.39 -3.47 6.28
CA ASN A 31 -11.06 -2.50 7.32
C ASN A 31 -9.87 -3.02 8.13
N ILE A 32 -9.03 -2.09 8.60
CA ILE A 32 -7.91 -2.46 9.47
C ILE A 32 -8.39 -3.12 10.77
N GLU A 33 -9.58 -2.75 11.24
CA GLU A 33 -10.26 -3.32 12.41
C GLU A 33 -10.67 -4.79 12.22
N ASP A 34 -10.89 -5.22 10.97
CA ASP A 34 -11.27 -6.61 10.64
C ASP A 34 -10.04 -7.55 10.58
N VAL A 35 -8.83 -6.99 10.76
CA VAL A 35 -7.60 -7.78 10.79
C VAL A 35 -7.54 -8.55 12.11
N PRO A 36 -7.33 -9.88 12.09
CA PRO A 36 -7.27 -10.70 13.31
C PRO A 36 -5.90 -10.59 14.01
N ASP A 37 -5.42 -9.35 14.19
CA ASP A 37 -4.19 -9.00 14.89
C ASP A 37 -4.41 -7.67 15.61
N VAL A 38 -4.37 -7.70 16.94
CA VAL A 38 -4.67 -6.56 17.82
C VAL A 38 -3.76 -5.37 17.52
N VAL A 39 -2.51 -5.62 17.13
CA VAL A 39 -1.54 -4.55 16.83
C VAL A 39 -1.99 -3.69 15.65
N PHE A 40 -2.68 -4.29 14.68
CA PHE A 40 -3.25 -3.59 13.52
C PHE A 40 -4.70 -3.15 13.79
N ALA A 41 -5.54 -4.02 14.35
CA ALA A 41 -6.94 -3.74 14.60
C ALA A 41 -7.15 -2.55 15.54
N GLU A 42 -6.28 -2.38 16.54
CA GLU A 42 -6.30 -1.24 17.46
C GLU A 42 -5.45 -0.04 16.97
N LYS A 43 -4.95 -0.09 15.73
CA LYS A 43 -4.17 1.00 15.10
C LYS A 43 -2.92 1.41 15.91
N ILE A 44 -2.34 0.48 16.68
CA ILE A 44 -1.18 0.75 17.56
C ILE A 44 0.05 1.15 16.74
N VAL A 45 0.26 0.51 15.59
CA VAL A 45 1.37 0.80 14.67
C VAL A 45 1.07 1.98 13.75
N GLY A 46 -0.21 2.24 13.50
CA GLY A 46 -0.68 3.30 12.60
C GLY A 46 -2.09 3.02 12.11
N ASP A 47 -2.74 4.06 11.58
CA ASP A 47 -4.02 3.93 10.91
C ASP A 47 -3.82 3.56 9.43
N GLY A 48 -4.82 2.90 8.83
CA GLY A 48 -4.74 2.48 7.45
C GLY A 48 -5.85 1.52 7.04
N ILE A 49 -5.54 0.72 6.02
CA ILE A 49 -6.44 -0.30 5.47
C ILE A 49 -5.69 -1.63 5.34
N ALA A 50 -6.44 -2.72 5.33
CA ALA A 50 -5.92 -4.02 4.98
C ALA A 50 -6.42 -4.43 3.60
N ILE A 51 -5.61 -5.23 2.88
CA ILE A 51 -5.97 -5.75 1.57
C ILE A 51 -5.86 -7.27 1.63
N LYS A 52 -6.96 -7.96 1.35
CA LYS A 52 -7.00 -9.40 1.19
C LYS A 52 -6.48 -9.76 -0.20
N PRO A 53 -5.30 -10.42 -0.31
CA PRO A 53 -4.63 -10.63 -1.57
C PRO A 53 -5.41 -11.54 -2.53
N THR A 54 -5.53 -11.14 -3.79
CA THR A 54 -5.95 -11.99 -4.91
C THR A 54 -4.82 -12.23 -5.92
N GLY A 55 -3.80 -11.37 -5.91
CA GLY A 55 -2.58 -11.50 -6.72
C GLY A 55 -1.38 -12.02 -5.94
N ASN A 56 -0.30 -12.30 -6.67
CA ASN A 56 1.00 -12.77 -6.15
C ASN A 56 2.15 -11.79 -6.38
N LYS A 57 1.87 -10.62 -6.95
CA LYS A 57 2.87 -9.58 -7.22
C LYS A 57 2.62 -8.39 -6.33
N MET A 58 3.70 -7.89 -5.74
CA MET A 58 3.70 -6.75 -4.87
C MET A 58 4.43 -5.60 -5.56
N VAL A 59 3.84 -4.41 -5.51
CA VAL A 59 4.35 -3.19 -6.12
C VAL A 59 4.49 -2.08 -5.08
N ALA A 60 5.28 -1.06 -5.39
CA ALA A 60 5.42 0.11 -4.54
C ALA A 60 4.08 0.89 -4.52
N PRO A 61 3.57 1.26 -3.34
CA PRO A 61 2.33 2.02 -3.22
C PRO A 61 2.50 3.52 -3.51
N VAL A 62 3.74 4.03 -3.44
CA VAL A 62 4.09 5.43 -3.65
C VAL A 62 5.46 5.53 -4.31
N ASP A 63 5.72 6.66 -4.96
CA ASP A 63 7.06 7.07 -5.37
C ASP A 63 7.86 7.47 -4.12
N GLY A 64 9.03 6.87 -3.94
CA GLY A 64 9.84 7.07 -2.75
C GLY A 64 10.98 6.07 -2.60
N THR A 65 11.60 6.09 -1.43
CA THR A 65 12.74 5.23 -1.09
C THR A 65 12.32 4.13 -0.13
N ILE A 66 12.71 2.88 -0.43
CA ILE A 66 12.49 1.77 0.49
C ILE A 66 13.38 1.98 1.71
N GLY A 67 12.78 2.09 2.90
CA GLY A 67 13.50 2.28 4.14
C GLY A 67 14.06 0.97 4.67
N LYS A 68 13.17 0.08 5.13
CA LYS A 68 13.55 -1.20 5.74
C LYS A 68 12.80 -2.35 5.09
N ILE A 69 13.52 -3.41 4.73
CA ILE A 69 12.93 -4.70 4.37
C ILE A 69 13.21 -5.65 5.54
N PHE A 70 12.18 -6.31 6.04
CA PHE A 70 12.33 -7.29 7.12
C PHE A 70 12.94 -8.58 6.56
N GLU A 71 13.76 -9.28 7.36
CA GLU A 71 14.51 -10.48 6.93
C GLU A 71 13.63 -11.60 6.38
N THR A 72 12.38 -11.69 6.86
CA THR A 72 11.40 -12.67 6.38
C THR A 72 10.77 -12.29 5.04
N ASN A 73 11.06 -11.11 4.49
CA ASN A 73 10.42 -10.54 3.28
C ASN A 73 8.90 -10.37 3.37
N HIS A 74 8.32 -10.45 4.57
CA HIS A 74 6.88 -10.27 4.78
C HIS A 74 6.51 -8.79 4.93
N ALA A 75 7.42 -7.94 5.38
CA ALA A 75 7.14 -6.52 5.60
C ALA A 75 8.23 -5.62 5.01
N PHE A 76 7.83 -4.42 4.61
CA PHE A 76 8.74 -3.35 4.26
C PHE A 76 8.16 -1.99 4.65
N SER A 77 9.05 -1.02 4.86
CA SER A 77 8.70 0.40 4.94
C SER A 77 9.16 1.13 3.69
N ILE A 78 8.36 2.10 3.25
CA ILE A 78 8.70 3.00 2.15
C ILE A 78 8.42 4.43 2.60
N GLU A 79 9.39 5.30 2.40
CA GLU A 79 9.26 6.73 2.66
C GLU A 79 9.01 7.44 1.33
N SER A 80 7.86 8.09 1.21
CA SER A 80 7.55 8.90 0.03
C SER A 80 8.40 10.18 0.00
N ASP A 81 8.63 10.72 -1.20
CA ASP A 81 9.35 12.00 -1.36
C ASP A 81 8.62 13.19 -0.68
N SER A 82 7.35 13.00 -0.31
CA SER A 82 6.54 13.95 0.44
C SER A 82 6.68 13.82 1.97
N GLY A 83 7.54 12.93 2.46
CA GLY A 83 7.83 12.73 3.89
C GLY A 83 6.81 11.85 4.64
N ILE A 84 5.89 11.18 3.93
CA ILE A 84 5.02 10.16 4.54
C ILE A 84 5.76 8.83 4.55
N GLU A 85 5.86 8.22 5.73
CA GLU A 85 6.30 6.84 5.91
C GLU A 85 5.11 5.89 5.84
N LEU A 86 5.17 4.94 4.91
CA LEU A 86 4.19 3.87 4.78
C LEU A 86 4.82 2.56 5.24
N PHE A 87 4.16 1.93 6.20
CA PHE A 87 4.51 0.61 6.67
C PHE A 87 3.54 -0.41 6.07
N ARG A 88 4.08 -1.42 5.39
CA ARG A 88 3.28 -2.54 4.92
C ARG A 88 3.76 -3.85 5.52
N SER A 89 2.82 -4.56 6.12
CA SER A 89 3.01 -5.92 6.64
C SER A 89 2.17 -6.91 5.84
N LEU A 90 2.79 -7.98 5.34
CA LEU A 90 2.08 -9.16 4.86
C LEU A 90 1.65 -9.96 6.08
N TRP A 91 0.37 -9.87 6.39
CA TRP A 91 -0.23 -10.71 7.41
C TRP A 91 -0.30 -12.16 6.89
N TYR A 92 0.57 -13.03 7.40
CA TYR A 92 0.65 -14.43 7.00
C TYR A 92 -0.38 -15.24 7.79
N ARG A 93 -1.44 -15.70 7.11
CA ARG A 93 -2.35 -16.70 7.65
C ARG A 93 -1.68 -18.07 7.59
N HIS A 94 -0.91 -18.43 8.60
CA HIS A 94 -0.57 -19.84 8.85
C HIS A 94 -1.87 -20.48 9.35
N ARG A 95 -2.54 -21.25 8.49
CA ARG A 95 -3.23 -22.43 8.99
C ARG A 95 -2.22 -23.55 9.06
#